data_AF-A0A5J6LC71-F1
#
_entry.id   AF-A0A5J6LC71-F1
#
_cell.length_a   1.000
_cell.length_b   1.000
_cell.length_c   1.000
_cell.angle_alpha   90.00
_cell.angle_beta   90.00
_cell.angle_gamma   90.00
#
_symmetry.space_group_name_H-M   'P 1'
#
loop_
_entity.id
_entity.type
_entity.pdbx_description
1 polymer ?
#
loop_
_entity_poly.entity_id
_entity_poly.type
_entity_poly.pdbx_seq_one_letter_code
_entity_poly.pdbx_strand_id
1 'polypeptide(L)'
;MTDKSEIPSIVTDDSVPREIKPDEEKGDSIKTDAIAINSTSASVLPPTELFDYIANLYQGQNFNKAYKNAFNKIDLESRLTPDQHEQLLQLSKNGDKDNKLLISLAEFLLEGLGGVSLRDTVMKHIEYVISDEGDLSKVQTKYVFQAWMDKCDIANRVSFMMDQIDNINDGIDKNGKPKPLTDSRKNIIKCIASIWLFYRGYADLKQIFRELSKETFGVDTVASESVERRALGFAAKMAISNSRDGFAFFINYFSRQQSMLANDLSHSRSHVETLRLKVQALTEEISQLKVEADTTKNQVQDLSSKIVSLEDELTLSKEKASHQGIHQRDELDTLKGNISSFLEQELAPLLRSALAANSRTPPKTRVVDIKLDDTLQQVEGKIQWLRQ
;
A
#
# COMPACT_ATOMS: atom_id res chain seq x y z
N MET A 1 -4.97 72.05 31.70
CA MET A 1 -5.45 72.93 30.62
C MET A 1 -6.94 72.71 30.50
N THR A 2 -7.67 73.78 30.81
CA THR A 2 -9.10 74.09 30.60
C THR A 2 -9.54 73.77 29.16
N ASP A 3 -10.81 73.62 28.78
CA ASP A 3 -12.11 73.92 29.39
C ASP A 3 -13.19 73.18 28.55
N LYS A 4 -14.33 72.85 29.20
CA LYS A 4 -15.76 73.01 28.77
C LYS A 4 -16.21 72.69 27.34
N SER A 5 -17.46 72.37 27.02
CA SER A 5 -18.77 72.06 27.64
C SER A 5 -19.61 71.62 26.40
N GLU A 6 -20.70 70.87 26.43
CA GLU A 6 -21.97 71.17 27.09
C GLU A 6 -22.95 70.02 26.78
N ILE A 7 -23.73 69.62 27.78
CA ILE A 7 -24.99 68.85 27.66
C ILE A 7 -26.14 69.89 27.70
N PRO A 8 -27.37 69.59 27.23
CA PRO A 8 -28.41 69.08 28.16
C PRO A 8 -29.30 67.99 27.50
N SER A 9 -29.75 66.92 28.17
CA SER A 9 -30.75 66.84 29.28
C SER A 9 -32.12 67.42 28.85
N ILE A 10 -33.31 66.85 29.07
CA ILE A 10 -33.82 65.87 30.05
C ILE A 10 -35.33 65.66 29.75
N VAL A 11 -35.84 64.43 29.96
CA VAL A 11 -37.12 64.03 30.63
C VAL A 11 -38.47 64.38 29.96
N THR A 12 -39.38 63.40 29.82
CA THR A 12 -40.57 63.12 30.68
C THR A 12 -41.38 62.03 29.96
N ASP A 13 -42.26 61.21 30.54
CA ASP A 13 -42.62 60.77 31.89
C ASP A 13 -43.70 59.66 31.69
N ASP A 14 -43.98 58.93 32.77
CA ASP A 14 -44.77 57.70 32.90
C ASP A 14 -46.29 57.76 32.58
N SER A 15 -46.90 56.56 32.59
CA SER A 15 -48.24 56.22 33.16
C SER A 15 -49.46 56.03 32.22
N VAL A 16 -49.75 54.75 31.87
CA VAL A 16 -50.96 53.89 32.10
C VAL A 16 -52.37 54.57 32.26
N PRO A 17 -53.54 53.90 32.07
CA PRO A 17 -54.13 53.00 31.05
C PRO A 17 -55.52 53.52 30.53
N ARG A 18 -56.23 52.78 29.63
CA ARG A 18 -57.71 52.72 29.37
C ARG A 18 -57.93 52.22 27.92
N GLU A 19 -58.98 51.54 27.46
CA GLU A 19 -60.31 51.18 27.96
C GLU A 19 -60.89 50.07 27.04
N ILE A 20 -61.88 49.34 27.53
CA ILE A 20 -62.71 48.37 26.79
C ILE A 20 -63.95 49.08 26.24
N LYS A 21 -64.45 48.67 25.04
CA LYS A 21 -65.86 48.43 24.62
C LYS A 21 -66.08 48.76 23.10
N PRO A 22 -67.22 48.40 22.46
CA PRO A 22 -67.76 47.07 22.18
C PRO A 22 -68.25 46.94 20.70
N ASP A 23 -68.82 45.77 20.37
CA ASP A 23 -69.68 45.37 19.23
C ASP A 23 -70.05 46.37 18.11
N GLU A 24 -69.97 45.92 16.86
CA GLU A 24 -71.09 46.03 15.90
C GLU A 24 -71.00 45.02 14.74
N GLU A 25 -72.13 44.38 14.48
CA GLU A 25 -72.41 43.35 13.47
C GLU A 25 -72.31 43.86 12.02
N LYS A 26 -71.96 42.97 11.09
CA LYS A 26 -72.82 42.54 9.94
C LYS A 26 -72.01 41.89 8.83
N GLY A 27 -72.53 40.79 8.29
CA GLY A 27 -72.34 40.45 6.88
C GLY A 27 -72.07 38.99 6.59
N ASP A 28 -73.14 38.20 6.52
CA ASP A 28 -73.20 36.90 5.85
C ASP A 28 -72.46 36.91 4.51
N SER A 29 -71.62 35.90 4.28
CA SER A 29 -71.52 35.29 2.96
C SER A 29 -71.14 33.82 3.09
N ILE A 30 -72.17 32.99 2.96
CA ILE A 30 -72.10 31.57 2.67
C ILE A 30 -71.22 31.35 1.43
N LYS A 31 -70.10 30.65 1.60
CA LYS A 31 -69.37 30.00 0.51
C LYS A 31 -69.00 28.59 0.94
N THR A 32 -69.85 27.65 0.54
CA THR A 32 -69.52 26.29 0.07
C THR A 32 -68.29 25.64 0.70
N ASP A 33 -68.54 24.81 1.70
CA ASP A 33 -67.56 23.86 2.24
C ASP A 33 -67.08 22.90 1.14
N ALA A 34 -65.89 23.20 0.61
CA ALA A 34 -65.04 22.19 0.01
C ALA A 34 -64.49 21.32 1.15
N ILE A 35 -64.76 20.03 1.06
CA ILE A 35 -64.35 18.98 1.99
C ILE A 35 -62.84 19.08 2.25
N ALA A 36 -62.47 19.70 3.37
CA ALA A 36 -61.16 19.56 3.97
C ALA A 36 -61.12 18.17 4.61
N ILE A 37 -60.38 17.25 3.99
CA ILE A 37 -60.02 15.98 4.61
C ILE A 37 -59.04 16.31 5.73
N ASN A 38 -59.58 16.52 6.93
CA ASN A 38 -58.82 16.58 8.16
C ASN A 38 -58.14 15.23 8.37
N SER A 39 -56.81 15.25 8.33
CA SER A 39 -55.91 14.20 8.82
C SER A 39 -56.21 13.93 10.30
N THR A 40 -57.10 12.98 10.54
CA THR A 40 -57.36 12.46 11.89
C THR A 40 -56.24 11.48 12.20
N SER A 41 -55.31 11.90 13.06
CA SER A 41 -54.32 11.07 13.72
C SER A 41 -55.01 10.14 14.73
N ALA A 42 -55.77 9.17 14.23
CA ALA A 42 -56.13 8.02 15.05
C ALA A 42 -54.86 7.20 15.29
N SER A 43 -54.52 6.97 16.56
CA SER A 43 -53.41 6.10 16.96
C SER A 43 -53.75 4.65 16.60
N VAL A 44 -53.58 4.30 15.33
CA VAL A 44 -53.59 2.91 14.88
C VAL A 44 -52.46 2.20 15.61
N LEU A 45 -52.78 1.11 16.30
CA LEU A 45 -51.80 0.26 16.96
C LEU A 45 -50.67 -0.06 15.97
N PRO A 46 -49.40 -0.04 16.41
CA PRO A 46 -48.28 -0.33 15.53
C PRO A 46 -48.48 -1.72 14.88
N PRO A 47 -48.36 -1.84 13.55
CA PRO A 47 -48.59 -3.11 12.85
C PRO A 47 -47.63 -4.18 13.37
N THR A 48 -48.14 -5.39 13.52
CA THR A 48 -47.41 -6.56 14.04
C THR A 48 -46.90 -7.47 12.93
N GLU A 49 -47.46 -7.36 11.73
CA GLU A 49 -47.03 -8.08 10.54
C GLU A 49 -46.25 -7.18 9.57
N LEU A 50 -45.31 -7.78 8.83
CA LEU A 50 -44.49 -7.07 7.86
C LEU A 50 -45.30 -6.50 6.69
N PHE A 51 -46.31 -7.24 6.22
CA PHE A 51 -47.18 -6.79 5.14
C PHE A 51 -47.88 -5.49 5.51
N ASP A 52 -48.55 -5.45 6.66
CA ASP A 52 -49.27 -4.26 7.14
C ASP A 52 -48.31 -3.08 7.38
N TYR A 53 -47.08 -3.37 7.85
CA TYR A 53 -46.05 -2.35 8.00
C TYR A 53 -45.67 -1.68 6.67
N ILE A 54 -45.52 -2.45 5.59
CA ILE A 54 -45.17 -1.86 4.30
C ILE A 54 -46.41 -1.23 3.63
N ALA A 55 -47.57 -1.88 3.75
CA ALA A 55 -48.83 -1.37 3.18
C ALA A 55 -49.23 -0.01 3.78
N ASN A 56 -49.13 0.14 5.10
CA ASN A 56 -49.42 1.40 5.78
C ASN A 56 -48.48 2.53 5.32
N LEU A 57 -47.21 2.22 5.01
CA LEU A 57 -46.28 3.20 4.45
C LEU A 57 -46.80 3.73 3.11
N TYR A 58 -47.17 2.85 2.18
CA TYR A 58 -47.72 3.25 0.88
C TYR A 58 -49.07 3.97 0.96
N GLN A 59 -49.80 3.81 2.07
CA GLN A 59 -51.05 4.51 2.35
C GLN A 59 -50.84 5.87 3.05
N GLY A 60 -49.60 6.31 3.24
CA GLY A 60 -49.27 7.65 3.73
C GLY A 60 -48.82 7.72 5.20
N GLN A 61 -48.53 6.59 5.83
CA GLN A 61 -47.96 6.58 7.18
C GLN A 61 -46.53 7.13 7.16
N ASN A 62 -46.19 7.97 8.14
CA ASN A 62 -44.86 8.55 8.29
C ASN A 62 -43.96 7.73 9.23
N PHE A 63 -42.64 7.76 8.99
CA PHE A 63 -41.61 7.17 9.86
C PHE A 63 -41.42 7.93 11.20
N ASN A 64 -42.50 8.08 11.97
CA ASN A 64 -42.41 8.63 13.32
C ASN A 64 -41.74 7.62 14.28
N LYS A 65 -41.31 8.09 15.46
CA LYS A 65 -40.60 7.27 16.45
C LYS A 65 -41.36 6.00 16.84
N ALA A 66 -42.69 6.07 16.98
CA ALA A 66 -43.51 4.92 17.33
C ALA A 66 -43.53 3.87 16.21
N TYR A 67 -43.60 4.33 14.96
CA TYR A 67 -43.59 3.49 13.77
C TYR A 67 -42.23 2.82 13.55
N LYS A 68 -41.13 3.55 13.75
CA LYS A 68 -39.78 2.96 13.71
C LYS A 68 -39.62 1.87 14.78
N ASN A 69 -40.11 2.13 16.00
CA ASN A 69 -40.06 1.15 17.09
C ASN A 69 -40.96 -0.07 16.85
N ALA A 70 -42.03 0.07 16.07
CA ALA A 70 -42.90 -1.04 15.69
C ALA A 70 -42.16 -2.09 14.86
N PHE A 71 -41.23 -1.66 13.99
CA PHE A 71 -40.45 -2.55 13.14
C PHE A 71 -39.63 -3.57 13.93
N ASN A 72 -39.13 -3.19 15.11
CA ASN A 72 -38.41 -4.10 16.01
C ASN A 72 -39.31 -5.18 16.66
N LYS A 73 -40.63 -4.99 16.64
CA LYS A 73 -41.61 -5.88 17.24
C LYS A 73 -42.24 -6.84 16.23
N ILE A 74 -41.96 -6.65 14.94
CA ILE A 74 -42.40 -7.56 13.88
C ILE A 74 -41.62 -8.87 14.02
N ASP A 75 -42.30 -9.97 13.77
CA ASP A 75 -41.70 -11.30 13.79
C ASP A 75 -40.49 -11.37 12.82
N LEU A 76 -39.37 -11.89 13.34
CA LEU A 76 -38.10 -12.03 12.62
C LEU A 76 -38.19 -13.04 11.47
N GLU A 77 -39.13 -13.97 11.55
CA GLU A 77 -39.42 -14.98 10.52
C GLU A 77 -40.52 -14.53 9.55
N SER A 78 -41.09 -13.32 9.73
CA SER A 78 -42.11 -12.80 8.82
C SER A 78 -41.55 -12.71 7.40
N ARG A 79 -42.14 -13.48 6.49
CA ARG A 79 -41.84 -13.49 5.06
C ARG A 79 -43.06 -13.01 4.29
N LEU A 80 -42.79 -12.25 3.22
CA LEU A 80 -43.83 -11.89 2.27
C LEU A 80 -44.05 -13.06 1.30
N THR A 81 -45.30 -13.46 1.16
CA THR A 81 -45.71 -14.40 0.11
C THR A 81 -45.69 -13.72 -1.27
N PRO A 82 -45.66 -14.49 -2.37
CA PRO A 82 -45.73 -13.91 -3.72
C PRO A 82 -46.96 -13.01 -3.93
N ASP A 83 -48.11 -13.41 -3.40
CA ASP A 83 -49.36 -12.63 -3.50
C ASP A 83 -49.27 -11.32 -2.71
N GLN A 84 -48.64 -11.35 -1.52
CA GLN A 84 -48.39 -10.14 -0.74
C GLN A 84 -47.42 -9.19 -1.44
N HIS A 85 -46.37 -9.70 -2.08
CA HIS A 85 -45.47 -8.87 -2.89
C HIS A 85 -46.21 -8.17 -4.03
N GLU A 86 -47.11 -8.87 -4.72
CA GLU A 86 -47.91 -8.28 -5.80
C GLU A 86 -48.90 -7.23 -5.27
N GLN A 87 -49.58 -7.50 -4.15
CA GLN A 87 -50.46 -6.51 -3.52
C GLN A 87 -49.71 -5.25 -3.10
N LEU A 88 -48.53 -5.39 -2.48
CA LEU A 88 -47.68 -4.24 -2.12
C LEU A 88 -47.16 -3.50 -3.36
N LEU A 89 -46.85 -4.21 -4.45
CA LEU A 89 -46.47 -3.57 -5.72
C LEU A 89 -47.61 -2.70 -6.27
N GLN A 90 -48.85 -3.18 -6.24
CA GLN A 90 -50.01 -2.39 -6.68
C GLN A 90 -50.23 -1.17 -5.78
N LEU A 91 -50.02 -1.31 -4.46
CA LEU A 91 -50.06 -0.16 -3.54
C LEU A 91 -48.95 0.85 -3.84
N SER A 92 -47.73 0.39 -4.13
CA SER A 92 -46.61 1.26 -4.53
C SER A 92 -46.91 2.04 -5.81
N LYS A 93 -47.50 1.40 -6.83
CA LYS A 93 -47.87 2.08 -8.10
C LYS A 93 -48.89 3.19 -7.90
N ASN A 94 -49.79 3.02 -6.93
CA ASN A 94 -50.85 3.98 -6.65
C ASN A 94 -50.40 5.09 -5.70
N GLY A 95 -49.66 4.74 -4.65
CA GLY A 95 -49.26 5.64 -3.57
C GLY A 95 -47.86 6.26 -3.70
N ASP A 96 -46.96 5.70 -4.51
CA ASP A 96 -45.56 6.10 -4.60
C ASP A 96 -44.99 6.11 -6.03
N LYS A 97 -45.65 6.82 -6.94
CA LYS A 97 -45.27 6.87 -8.37
C LYS A 97 -43.83 7.34 -8.63
N ASP A 98 -43.28 8.15 -7.73
CA ASP A 98 -41.92 8.71 -7.83
C ASP A 98 -40.88 7.92 -7.02
N ASN A 99 -41.25 6.82 -6.36
CA ASN A 99 -40.38 6.01 -5.48
C ASN A 99 -39.81 6.78 -4.26
N LYS A 100 -40.50 7.81 -3.78
CA LYS A 100 -40.09 8.63 -2.63
C LYS A 100 -40.28 7.89 -1.30
N LEU A 101 -41.34 7.11 -1.18
CA LEU A 101 -41.56 6.26 -0.01
C LEU A 101 -40.63 5.04 -0.05
N LEU A 102 -40.37 4.50 -1.25
CA LEU A 102 -39.45 3.38 -1.47
C LEU A 102 -38.02 3.72 -1.05
N ILE A 103 -37.49 4.90 -1.42
CA ILE A 103 -36.17 5.34 -0.96
C ILE A 103 -36.14 5.60 0.54
N SER A 104 -37.22 6.15 1.12
CA SER A 104 -37.33 6.36 2.56
C SER A 104 -37.32 5.02 3.32
N LEU A 105 -37.96 3.98 2.77
CA LEU A 105 -37.90 2.63 3.30
C LEU A 105 -36.50 2.03 3.19
N ALA A 106 -35.80 2.24 2.07
CA ALA A 106 -34.41 1.81 1.91
C ALA A 106 -33.47 2.50 2.90
N GLU A 107 -33.61 3.83 3.07
CA GLU A 107 -32.86 4.62 4.06
C GLU A 107 -33.11 4.11 5.48
N PHE A 108 -34.37 3.86 5.84
CA PHE A 108 -34.74 3.34 7.15
C PHE A 108 -34.02 2.03 7.49
N LEU A 109 -33.79 1.14 6.52
CA LEU A 109 -33.05 -0.11 6.75
C LEU A 109 -31.58 0.11 7.17
N LEU A 110 -30.99 1.28 6.86
CA LEU A 110 -29.64 1.63 7.29
C LEU A 110 -29.55 2.01 8.78
N GLU A 111 -30.68 2.32 9.43
CA GLU A 111 -30.71 2.59 10.88
C GLU A 111 -30.42 1.34 11.73
N GLY A 112 -30.36 0.15 11.11
CA GLY A 112 -29.99 -1.10 11.76
C GLY A 112 -31.08 -1.69 12.66
N LEU A 113 -32.31 -1.18 12.56
CA LEU A 113 -33.48 -1.69 13.28
C LEU A 113 -33.94 -3.04 12.70
N GLY A 114 -34.61 -3.85 13.52
CA GLY A 114 -35.09 -5.19 13.18
C GLY A 114 -33.99 -6.26 13.13
N GLY A 115 -34.38 -7.50 12.82
CA GLY A 115 -33.42 -8.58 12.54
C GLY A 115 -32.87 -8.55 11.11
N VAL A 116 -31.72 -9.21 10.91
CA VAL A 116 -31.08 -9.32 9.59
C VAL A 116 -32.04 -9.96 8.56
N SER A 117 -32.76 -11.02 8.95
CA SER A 117 -33.74 -11.72 8.10
C SER A 117 -34.90 -10.81 7.67
N LEU A 118 -35.42 -10.02 8.62
CA LEU A 118 -36.50 -9.07 8.37
C LEU A 118 -36.06 -7.99 7.38
N ARG A 119 -34.90 -7.37 7.63
CA ARG A 119 -34.33 -6.37 6.72
C ARG A 119 -34.03 -6.93 5.33
N ASP A 120 -33.56 -8.18 5.24
CA ASP A 120 -33.35 -8.86 3.95
C ASP A 120 -34.65 -9.04 3.17
N THR A 121 -35.74 -9.38 3.86
CA THR A 121 -37.09 -9.51 3.26
C THR A 121 -37.59 -8.18 2.73
N VAL A 122 -37.41 -7.09 3.49
CA VAL A 122 -37.76 -5.73 3.01
C VAL A 122 -36.89 -5.33 1.82
N MET A 123 -35.58 -5.61 1.86
CA MET A 123 -34.67 -5.29 0.75
C MET A 123 -35.02 -6.05 -0.54
N LYS A 124 -35.46 -7.32 -0.42
CA LYS A 124 -36.00 -8.09 -1.53
C LYS A 124 -37.30 -7.49 -2.07
N HIS A 125 -38.17 -6.98 -1.21
CA HIS A 125 -39.37 -6.28 -1.67
C HIS A 125 -39.02 -4.99 -2.42
N ILE A 126 -38.06 -4.21 -1.92
CA ILE A 126 -37.60 -2.99 -2.61
C ILE A 126 -37.10 -3.33 -4.01
N GLU A 127 -36.28 -4.38 -4.13
CA GLU A 127 -35.80 -4.87 -5.43
C GLU A 127 -36.94 -5.39 -6.32
N TYR A 128 -37.95 -6.04 -5.74
CA TYR A 128 -39.15 -6.49 -6.45
C TYR A 128 -39.91 -5.31 -7.08
N VAL A 129 -40.05 -4.20 -6.34
CA VAL A 129 -40.69 -2.98 -6.86
C VAL A 129 -39.86 -2.36 -7.97
N ILE A 130 -38.53 -2.25 -7.81
CA ILE A 130 -37.64 -1.73 -8.86
C ILE A 130 -37.64 -2.62 -10.11
N SER A 131 -37.76 -3.93 -9.95
CA SER A 131 -37.81 -4.86 -11.10
C SER A 131 -39.04 -4.67 -11.98
N ASP A 132 -40.05 -3.93 -11.51
CA ASP A 132 -41.24 -3.57 -12.29
C ASP A 132 -41.15 -2.16 -12.92
N GLU A 133 -40.00 -1.48 -12.80
CA GLU A 133 -39.84 -0.13 -13.34
C GLU A 133 -39.66 -0.09 -14.86
N GLY A 134 -40.44 0.77 -15.53
CA GLY A 134 -40.35 0.98 -16.97
C GLY A 134 -40.39 -0.32 -17.78
N ASP A 135 -39.39 -0.51 -18.64
CA ASP A 135 -39.22 -1.70 -19.46
C ASP A 135 -38.61 -2.90 -18.71
N LEU A 136 -38.16 -2.72 -17.46
CA LEU A 136 -37.74 -3.84 -16.60
C LEU A 136 -38.89 -4.77 -16.27
N SER A 137 -40.13 -4.26 -16.20
CA SER A 137 -41.35 -5.08 -16.01
C SER A 137 -41.51 -6.19 -17.07
N LYS A 138 -40.88 -6.03 -18.23
CA LYS A 138 -40.89 -7.03 -19.32
C LYS A 138 -39.83 -8.11 -19.13
N VAL A 139 -38.83 -7.85 -18.30
CA VAL A 139 -37.80 -8.81 -17.93
C VAL A 139 -38.43 -9.80 -16.95
N GLN A 140 -38.33 -11.11 -17.24
CA GLN A 140 -38.95 -12.16 -16.41
C GLN A 140 -38.33 -12.31 -15.01
N THR A 141 -37.44 -11.40 -14.61
CA THR A 141 -36.70 -11.46 -13.35
C THR A 141 -37.34 -10.51 -12.34
N LYS A 142 -37.74 -11.05 -11.19
CA LYS A 142 -38.29 -10.28 -10.05
C LYS A 142 -37.22 -9.67 -9.12
N TYR A 143 -35.94 -9.95 -9.41
CA TYR A 143 -34.76 -9.50 -8.65
C TYR A 143 -33.67 -9.00 -9.61
N VAL A 144 -33.94 -7.86 -10.24
CA VAL A 144 -33.13 -7.34 -11.35
C VAL A 144 -31.72 -6.94 -10.90
N PHE A 145 -31.57 -6.42 -9.69
CA PHE A 145 -30.28 -6.00 -9.14
C PHE A 145 -29.36 -7.20 -8.92
N GLN A 146 -29.89 -8.29 -8.34
CA GLN A 146 -29.11 -9.51 -8.17
C GLN A 146 -28.71 -10.10 -9.53
N ALA A 147 -29.63 -10.15 -10.50
CA ALA A 147 -29.32 -10.67 -11.84
C ALA A 147 -28.29 -9.82 -12.60
N TRP A 148 -28.22 -8.51 -12.33
CA TRP A 148 -27.16 -7.64 -12.82
C TRP A 148 -25.82 -7.93 -12.13
N MET A 149 -25.81 -8.11 -10.81
CA MET A 149 -24.60 -8.43 -10.07
C MET A 149 -24.00 -9.79 -10.46
N ASP A 150 -24.84 -10.78 -10.78
CA ASP A 150 -24.39 -12.11 -11.22
C ASP A 150 -23.65 -12.06 -12.57
N LYS A 151 -23.87 -11.01 -13.37
CA LYS A 151 -23.24 -10.80 -14.69
C LYS A 151 -22.09 -9.80 -14.67
N CYS A 152 -21.87 -9.12 -13.55
CA CYS A 152 -20.94 -8.00 -13.46
C CYS A 152 -19.59 -8.43 -12.86
N ASP A 153 -18.50 -7.88 -13.38
CA ASP A 153 -17.18 -8.00 -12.76
C ASP A 153 -17.12 -7.19 -11.45
N ILE A 154 -16.41 -7.73 -10.46
CA ILE A 154 -16.36 -7.23 -9.08
C ILE A 154 -15.86 -5.78 -9.03
N ALA A 155 -14.92 -5.40 -9.90
CA ALA A 155 -14.28 -4.09 -9.88
C ALA A 155 -15.20 -2.91 -10.26
N ASN A 156 -16.28 -3.17 -11.02
CA ASN A 156 -17.09 -2.12 -11.65
C ASN A 156 -18.58 -2.15 -11.27
N ARG A 157 -18.95 -2.83 -10.19
CA ARG A 157 -20.36 -3.06 -9.80
C ARG A 157 -21.19 -1.80 -9.68
N VAL A 158 -20.65 -0.74 -9.09
CA VAL A 158 -21.38 0.53 -8.92
C VAL A 158 -21.62 1.20 -10.27
N SER A 159 -20.57 1.42 -11.06
CA SER A 159 -20.69 2.05 -12.39
C SER A 159 -21.63 1.26 -13.29
N PHE A 160 -21.45 -0.06 -13.36
CA PHE A 160 -22.31 -0.93 -14.16
C PHE A 160 -23.79 -0.79 -13.77
N MET A 161 -24.10 -0.75 -12.47
CA MET A 161 -25.46 -0.59 -12.01
C MET A 161 -26.05 0.79 -12.36
N MET A 162 -25.25 1.86 -12.26
CA MET A 162 -25.69 3.20 -12.68
C MET A 162 -25.98 3.25 -14.18
N ASP A 163 -25.12 2.64 -15.01
CA ASP A 163 -25.30 2.55 -16.45
C ASP A 163 -26.57 1.76 -16.82
N GLN A 164 -26.84 0.66 -16.12
CA GLN A 164 -28.08 -0.11 -16.34
C GLN A 164 -29.32 0.74 -16.01
N ILE A 165 -29.28 1.53 -14.94
CA ILE A 165 -30.40 2.39 -14.53
C ILE A 165 -30.63 3.52 -15.55
N ASP A 166 -29.57 4.07 -16.13
CA ASP A 166 -29.70 5.13 -17.15
C ASP A 166 -30.36 4.64 -18.44
N ASN A 167 -30.25 3.34 -18.73
CA ASN A 167 -30.84 2.71 -19.90
C ASN A 167 -32.31 2.28 -19.73
N ILE A 168 -32.92 2.45 -18.54
CA ILE A 168 -34.33 2.11 -18.29
C ILE A 168 -35.26 3.09 -19.02
N ASN A 169 -36.24 2.54 -19.73
CA ASN A 169 -37.22 3.31 -20.50
C ASN A 169 -38.65 3.14 -19.95
N ASP A 170 -39.36 4.26 -19.82
CA ASP A 170 -40.77 4.39 -19.51
C ASP A 170 -41.65 4.22 -20.75
N GLY A 171 -41.46 3.10 -21.46
CA GLY A 171 -42.19 2.78 -22.69
C GLY A 171 -41.69 3.51 -23.93
N ILE A 172 -42.62 3.77 -24.87
CA ILE A 172 -42.32 4.32 -26.19
C ILE A 172 -43.04 5.67 -26.34
N ASP A 173 -42.36 6.66 -26.90
CA ASP A 173 -42.90 7.98 -27.20
C ASP A 173 -43.85 7.96 -28.40
N LYS A 174 -44.46 9.12 -28.70
CA LYS A 174 -45.40 9.27 -29.83
C LYS A 174 -44.76 8.98 -31.20
N ASN A 175 -43.44 8.93 -31.28
CA ASN A 175 -42.66 8.75 -32.50
C ASN A 175 -42.03 7.35 -32.60
N GLY A 176 -42.37 6.42 -31.69
CA GLY A 176 -41.81 5.07 -31.71
C GLY A 176 -40.43 4.94 -31.05
N LYS A 177 -39.91 5.99 -30.40
CA LYS A 177 -38.60 5.96 -29.71
C LYS A 177 -38.76 5.61 -28.23
N PRO A 178 -37.77 4.96 -27.59
CA PRO A 178 -37.79 4.71 -26.15
C PRO A 178 -37.88 6.03 -25.38
N LYS A 179 -38.86 6.13 -24.48
CA LYS A 179 -39.01 7.29 -23.60
C LYS A 179 -38.22 7.02 -22.32
N PRO A 180 -37.15 7.76 -21.98
CA PRO A 180 -36.40 7.51 -20.75
C PRO A 180 -37.23 7.88 -19.51
N LEU A 181 -36.90 7.27 -18.37
CA LEU A 181 -37.37 7.76 -17.07
C LEU A 181 -36.93 9.21 -16.83
N THR A 182 -37.69 9.94 -16.01
CA THR A 182 -37.31 11.30 -15.60
C THR A 182 -36.04 11.27 -14.74
N ASP A 183 -35.20 12.32 -14.85
CA ASP A 183 -33.93 12.40 -14.11
C ASP A 183 -34.12 12.26 -12.61
N SER A 184 -35.18 12.88 -12.05
CA SER A 184 -35.50 12.74 -10.63
C SER A 184 -35.76 11.29 -10.23
N ARG A 185 -36.48 10.53 -11.07
CA ARG A 185 -36.83 9.13 -10.78
C ARG A 185 -35.61 8.23 -10.95
N LYS A 186 -34.80 8.46 -11.99
CA LYS A 186 -33.49 7.80 -12.16
C LYS A 186 -32.59 8.02 -10.94
N ASN A 187 -32.45 9.26 -10.49
CA ASN A 187 -31.62 9.60 -9.33
C ASN A 187 -32.09 8.90 -8.04
N ILE A 188 -33.41 8.79 -7.82
CA ILE A 188 -33.97 8.04 -6.70
C ILE A 188 -33.62 6.54 -6.81
N ILE A 189 -33.76 5.96 -8.01
CA ILE A 189 -33.40 4.55 -8.24
C ILE A 189 -31.89 4.33 -8.06
N LYS A 190 -31.03 5.25 -8.53
CA LYS A 190 -29.57 5.22 -8.31
C LYS A 190 -29.22 5.24 -6.81
N CYS A 191 -29.93 6.05 -6.01
CA CYS A 191 -29.76 6.06 -4.55
C CYS A 191 -30.22 4.74 -3.91
N ILE A 192 -31.38 4.20 -4.30
CA ILE A 192 -31.88 2.90 -3.79
C ILE A 192 -30.90 1.77 -4.14
N ALA A 193 -30.41 1.75 -5.38
CA ALA A 193 -29.41 0.80 -5.85
C ALA A 193 -28.10 0.91 -5.06
N SER A 194 -27.66 2.13 -4.75
CA SER A 194 -26.49 2.37 -3.90
C SER A 194 -26.67 1.82 -2.48
N ILE A 195 -27.86 2.04 -1.89
CA ILE A 195 -28.21 1.48 -0.58
C ILE A 195 -28.21 -0.04 -0.63
N TRP A 196 -28.78 -0.63 -1.69
CA TRP A 196 -28.81 -2.08 -1.88
C TRP A 196 -27.40 -2.68 -2.02
N LEU A 197 -26.52 -2.05 -2.82
CA LEU A 197 -25.13 -2.47 -2.99
C LEU A 197 -24.35 -2.40 -1.67
N PHE A 198 -24.54 -1.32 -0.91
CA PHE A 198 -23.92 -1.15 0.40
C PHE A 198 -24.42 -2.20 1.40
N TYR A 199 -25.74 -2.39 1.47
CA TYR A 199 -26.38 -3.35 2.38
C TYR A 199 -25.95 -4.80 2.12
N ARG A 200 -25.78 -5.17 0.85
CA ARG A 200 -25.29 -6.49 0.43
C ARG A 200 -23.78 -6.68 0.56
N GLY A 201 -23.03 -5.61 0.86
CA GLY A 201 -21.57 -5.64 0.92
C GLY A 201 -20.89 -5.75 -0.46
N TYR A 202 -21.59 -5.39 -1.54
CA TYR A 202 -21.04 -5.40 -2.89
C TYR A 202 -20.20 -4.16 -3.21
N ALA A 203 -20.41 -3.05 -2.50
CA ALA A 203 -19.66 -1.81 -2.65
C ALA A 203 -19.48 -1.10 -1.30
N ASP A 204 -18.36 -0.39 -1.16
CA ASP A 204 -18.12 0.50 -0.02
C ASP A 204 -18.66 1.92 -0.28
N LEU A 205 -18.74 2.73 0.79
CA LEU A 205 -19.21 4.12 0.71
C LEU A 205 -18.34 5.01 -0.20
N LYS A 206 -17.03 4.73 -0.33
CA LYS A 206 -16.13 5.55 -1.15
C LYS A 206 -16.44 5.36 -2.63
N GLN A 207 -16.65 4.11 -3.05
CA GLN A 207 -17.04 3.77 -4.41
C GLN A 207 -18.41 4.37 -4.74
N ILE A 208 -19.39 4.21 -3.84
CA ILE A 208 -20.73 4.77 -4.01
C ILE A 208 -20.70 6.30 -4.14
N PHE A 209 -20.04 7.02 -3.22
CA PHE A 209 -20.03 8.48 -3.27
C PHE A 209 -19.31 9.03 -4.50
N ARG A 210 -18.26 8.36 -4.96
CA ARG A 210 -17.57 8.76 -6.20
C ARG A 210 -18.49 8.68 -7.40
N GLU A 211 -19.17 7.53 -7.59
CA GLU A 211 -20.08 7.38 -8.73
C GLU A 211 -21.33 8.27 -8.62
N LEU A 212 -21.91 8.43 -7.42
CA LEU A 212 -23.04 9.35 -7.24
C LEU A 212 -22.63 10.82 -7.48
N SER A 213 -21.44 11.23 -7.06
CA SER A 213 -20.90 12.58 -7.33
C SER A 213 -20.84 12.87 -8.83
N LYS A 214 -20.42 11.88 -9.61
CA LYS A 214 -20.30 11.94 -11.07
C LYS A 214 -21.66 11.88 -11.77
N GLU A 215 -22.42 10.82 -11.50
CA GLU A 215 -23.60 10.41 -12.28
C GLU A 215 -24.92 11.02 -11.78
N THR A 216 -24.98 11.46 -10.53
CA THR A 216 -26.22 11.94 -9.89
C THR A 216 -26.14 13.43 -9.53
N PHE A 217 -24.98 13.89 -9.05
CA PHE A 217 -24.81 15.26 -8.56
C PHE A 217 -24.01 16.18 -9.50
N GLY A 218 -23.32 15.63 -10.50
CA GLY A 218 -22.62 16.38 -11.55
C GLY A 218 -21.51 17.31 -11.05
N VAL A 219 -20.78 16.92 -9.99
CA VAL A 219 -19.83 17.80 -9.29
C VAL A 219 -18.42 17.81 -9.93
N ASP A 220 -18.11 16.83 -10.78
CA ASP A 220 -16.75 16.60 -11.31
C ASP A 220 -16.20 17.74 -12.20
N THR A 221 -17.03 18.68 -12.66
CA THR A 221 -16.63 19.81 -13.52
C THR A 221 -16.57 21.15 -12.79
N VAL A 222 -16.79 21.18 -11.47
CA VAL A 222 -16.92 22.42 -10.70
C VAL A 222 -15.56 22.88 -10.17
N ALA A 223 -15.18 24.14 -10.45
CA ALA A 223 -13.93 24.73 -9.97
C ALA A 223 -13.83 24.70 -8.43
N SER A 224 -12.67 24.33 -7.88
CA SER A 224 -12.42 24.09 -6.45
C SER A 224 -12.95 25.20 -5.52
N GLU A 225 -12.73 26.47 -5.87
CA GLU A 225 -13.15 27.62 -5.04
C GLU A 225 -14.69 27.73 -4.92
N SER A 226 -15.42 27.29 -5.95
CA SER A 226 -16.88 27.29 -5.93
C SER A 226 -17.48 26.10 -5.17
N VAL A 227 -16.71 25.01 -5.01
CA VAL A 227 -17.10 23.85 -4.20
C VAL A 227 -17.14 24.23 -2.72
N GLU A 228 -16.12 24.92 -2.22
CA GLU A 228 -16.05 25.33 -0.81
C GLU A 228 -17.21 26.27 -0.42
N ARG A 229 -17.49 27.27 -1.26
CA ARG A 229 -18.60 28.21 -1.03
C ARG A 229 -19.96 27.52 -1.06
N ARG A 230 -20.19 26.61 -2.01
CA ARG A 230 -21.43 25.83 -2.09
C ARG A 230 -21.59 24.86 -0.93
N ALA A 231 -20.51 24.20 -0.51
CA ALA A 231 -20.49 23.31 0.65
C ALA A 231 -20.84 24.07 1.94
N LEU A 232 -20.26 25.27 2.14
CA LEU A 232 -20.59 26.11 3.29
C LEU A 232 -22.05 26.60 3.25
N GLY A 233 -22.53 27.03 2.08
CA GLY A 233 -23.93 27.42 1.91
C GLY A 233 -24.91 26.26 2.17
N PHE A 234 -24.54 25.04 1.79
CA PHE A 234 -25.31 23.83 2.08
C PHE A 234 -25.30 23.50 3.58
N ALA A 235 -24.14 23.58 4.24
CA ALA A 235 -24.04 23.40 5.68
C ALA A 235 -24.92 24.39 6.45
N ALA A 236 -24.95 25.66 6.03
CA ALA A 236 -25.84 26.67 6.61
C ALA A 236 -27.33 26.31 6.44
N LYS A 237 -27.73 25.80 5.26
CA LYS A 237 -29.11 25.31 5.03
C LYS A 237 -29.45 24.10 5.91
N MET A 238 -28.50 23.19 6.13
CA MET A 238 -28.70 22.02 6.98
C MET A 238 -28.74 22.36 8.47
N ALA A 239 -28.11 23.45 8.90
CA ALA A 239 -28.17 23.90 10.29
C ALA A 239 -29.59 24.29 10.74
N ILE A 240 -30.43 24.74 9.80
CA ILE A 240 -31.83 25.14 10.03
C ILE A 240 -32.85 24.10 9.55
N SER A 241 -32.42 22.97 9.01
CA SER A 241 -33.31 21.91 8.51
C SER A 241 -33.63 20.88 9.60
N ASN A 242 -34.69 20.10 9.35
CA ASN A 242 -35.03 18.94 10.19
C ASN A 242 -34.05 17.76 10.03
N SER A 243 -33.08 17.85 9.12
CA SER A 243 -32.08 16.82 8.81
C SER A 243 -30.69 17.13 9.38
N ARG A 244 -30.59 18.09 10.32
CA ARG A 244 -29.34 18.51 10.96
C ARG A 244 -28.52 17.35 11.51
N ASP A 245 -29.16 16.40 12.20
CA ASP A 245 -28.44 15.26 12.81
C ASP A 245 -27.82 14.35 11.75
N GLY A 246 -28.58 14.05 10.68
CA GLY A 246 -28.07 13.28 9.54
C GLY A 246 -26.89 13.97 8.86
N PHE A 247 -26.97 15.29 8.68
CA PHE A 247 -25.85 16.07 8.16
C PHE A 247 -24.65 16.10 9.13
N ALA A 248 -24.87 16.13 10.45
CA ALA A 248 -23.80 16.05 11.43
C ALA A 248 -23.05 14.71 11.37
N PHE A 249 -23.75 13.59 11.19
CA PHE A 249 -23.13 12.28 10.95
C PHE A 249 -22.32 12.26 9.65
N PHE A 250 -22.86 12.86 8.58
CA PHE A 250 -22.15 13.00 7.31
C PHE A 250 -20.83 13.79 7.49
N ILE A 251 -20.87 14.96 8.13
CA ILE A 251 -19.67 15.75 8.42
C ILE A 251 -18.69 14.97 9.30
N ASN A 252 -19.16 14.29 10.35
CA ASN A 252 -18.30 13.48 11.21
C ASN A 252 -17.58 12.37 10.43
N TYR A 253 -18.28 11.70 9.51
CA TYR A 253 -17.69 10.71 8.62
C TYR A 253 -16.58 11.32 7.76
N PHE A 254 -16.82 12.45 7.09
CA PHE A 254 -15.81 13.12 6.27
C PHE A 254 -14.61 13.60 7.09
N SER A 255 -14.83 14.19 8.27
CA SER A 255 -13.76 14.61 9.18
C SER A 255 -12.92 13.42 9.66
N ARG A 256 -13.54 12.27 9.95
CA ARG A 256 -12.81 11.04 10.29
C ARG A 256 -11.98 10.54 9.11
N GLN A 257 -12.54 10.49 7.91
CA GLN A 257 -11.78 10.08 6.71
C GLN A 257 -10.60 11.01 6.46
N GLN A 258 -10.79 12.33 6.58
CA GLN A 258 -9.71 13.30 6.44
C GLN A 258 -8.61 13.12 7.49
N SER A 259 -8.99 12.88 8.75
CA SER A 259 -8.03 12.60 9.82
C SER A 259 -7.24 11.31 9.58
N MET A 260 -7.90 10.24 9.11
CA MET A 260 -7.22 9.00 8.75
C MET A 260 -6.23 9.22 7.60
N LEU A 261 -6.64 9.90 6.53
CA LEU A 261 -5.76 10.23 5.40
C LEU A 261 -4.56 11.09 5.82
N ALA A 262 -4.78 12.08 6.70
CA ALA A 262 -3.70 12.91 7.23
C ALA A 262 -2.71 12.09 8.07
N ASN A 263 -3.20 11.17 8.89
CA ASN A 263 -2.38 10.24 9.67
C ASN A 263 -1.58 9.30 8.75
N ASP A 264 -2.22 8.67 7.76
CA ASP A 264 -1.56 7.77 6.81
C ASP A 264 -0.48 8.49 6.01
N LEU A 265 -0.75 9.74 5.59
CA LEU A 265 0.23 10.59 4.93
C LEU A 265 1.42 10.92 5.84
N SER A 266 1.17 11.21 7.11
CA SER A 266 2.22 11.46 8.11
C SER A 266 3.10 10.24 8.33
N HIS A 267 2.50 9.06 8.49
CA HIS A 267 3.22 7.80 8.63
C HIS A 267 4.05 7.49 7.38
N SER A 268 3.47 7.66 6.19
CA SER A 268 4.18 7.46 4.92
C SER A 268 5.37 8.41 4.78
N ARG A 269 5.21 9.70 5.12
CA ARG A 269 6.31 10.67 5.14
C ARG A 269 7.43 10.27 6.10
N SER A 270 7.08 9.86 7.31
CA SER A 270 8.06 9.39 8.30
C SER A 270 8.80 8.13 7.83
N HIS A 271 8.08 7.21 7.18
CA HIS A 271 8.67 6.00 6.60
C HIS A 271 9.65 6.33 5.47
N VAL A 272 9.28 7.24 4.56
CA VAL A 272 10.16 7.73 3.50
C VAL A 272 11.42 8.37 4.07
N GLU A 273 11.30 9.19 5.12
CA GLU A 273 12.47 9.81 5.75
C GLU A 273 13.41 8.76 6.39
N THR A 274 12.83 7.75 7.04
CA THR A 274 13.61 6.62 7.60
C THR A 274 14.36 5.87 6.50
N LEU A 275 13.71 5.59 5.38
CA LEU A 275 14.34 4.95 4.23
C LEU A 275 15.43 5.84 3.62
N ARG A 276 15.20 7.14 3.53
CA ARG A 276 16.18 8.12 3.03
C ARG A 276 17.45 8.10 3.89
N LEU A 277 17.31 8.13 5.22
CA LEU A 277 18.45 8.04 6.15
C LEU A 277 19.19 6.71 6.01
N LYS A 278 18.47 5.59 5.83
CA LYS A 278 19.09 4.27 5.61
C LYS A 278 19.88 4.22 4.31
N VAL A 279 19.35 4.79 3.23
CA VAL A 279 20.06 4.89 1.94
C VAL A 279 21.32 5.74 2.09
N GLN A 280 21.25 6.86 2.81
CA GLN A 280 22.42 7.70 3.07
C GLN A 280 23.50 6.95 3.85
N ALA A 281 23.14 6.25 4.93
CA ALA A 281 24.07 5.46 5.73
C ALA A 281 24.74 4.34 4.92
N LEU A 282 23.97 3.59 4.13
CA LEU A 282 24.52 2.54 3.26
C LEU A 282 25.42 3.10 2.15
N THR A 283 25.09 4.29 1.63
CA THR A 283 25.93 4.97 0.63
C THR A 283 27.28 5.36 1.24
N GLU A 284 27.28 5.84 2.47
CA GLU A 284 28.50 6.17 3.19
C GLU A 284 29.32 4.91 3.51
N GLU A 285 28.68 3.83 3.96
CA GLU A 285 29.34 2.52 4.19
C GLU A 285 29.98 1.98 2.90
N ILE A 286 29.27 2.01 1.77
CA ILE A 286 29.83 1.62 0.46
C ILE A 286 31.06 2.47 0.11
N SER A 287 31.03 3.78 0.38
CA SER A 287 32.16 4.65 0.10
C SER A 287 33.38 4.31 0.96
N GLN A 288 33.18 3.98 2.24
CA GLN A 288 34.24 3.56 3.15
C GLN A 288 34.83 2.21 2.74
N LEU A 289 33.98 1.21 2.48
CA LEU A 289 34.41 -0.11 2.01
C LEU A 289 35.18 -0.04 0.69
N LYS A 290 34.84 0.90 -0.20
CA LYS A 290 35.59 1.11 -1.44
C LYS A 290 37.00 1.62 -1.17
N VAL A 291 37.16 2.58 -0.25
CA VAL A 291 38.48 3.08 0.16
C VAL A 291 39.31 1.98 0.82
N GLU A 292 38.70 1.17 1.67
CA GLU A 292 39.38 0.02 2.29
C GLU A 292 39.84 -1.01 1.24
N ALA A 293 38.97 -1.35 0.28
CA ALA A 293 39.30 -2.27 -0.81
C ALA A 293 40.47 -1.77 -1.67
N ASP A 294 40.48 -0.47 -2.02
CA ASP A 294 41.59 0.14 -2.77
C ASP A 294 42.89 0.13 -1.95
N THR A 295 42.80 0.36 -0.63
CA THR A 295 43.96 0.31 0.27
C THR A 295 44.54 -1.10 0.37
N THR A 296 43.69 -2.11 0.59
CA THR A 296 44.12 -3.52 0.63
C THR A 296 44.70 -3.96 -0.71
N LYS A 297 44.12 -3.51 -1.83
CA LYS A 297 44.66 -3.81 -3.17
C LYS A 297 46.08 -3.27 -3.34
N ASN A 298 46.35 -2.04 -2.90
CA ASN A 298 47.69 -1.47 -2.95
C ASN A 298 48.67 -2.24 -2.06
N GLN A 299 48.26 -2.63 -0.85
CA GLN A 299 49.07 -3.46 0.04
C GLN A 299 49.42 -4.82 -0.57
N VAL A 300 48.46 -5.47 -1.25
CA VAL A 300 48.70 -6.72 -1.98
C VAL A 300 49.71 -6.52 -3.09
N GLN A 301 49.62 -5.42 -3.84
CA GLN A 301 50.57 -5.11 -4.91
C GLN A 301 51.99 -4.86 -4.39
N ASP A 302 52.13 -4.13 -3.28
CA ASP A 302 53.42 -3.89 -2.62
C ASP A 302 54.04 -5.20 -2.10
N LEU A 303 53.24 -6.02 -1.42
CA LEU A 303 53.69 -7.32 -0.92
C LEU A 303 54.08 -8.26 -2.07
N SER A 304 53.31 -8.27 -3.16
CA SER A 304 53.63 -9.05 -4.35
C SER A 304 54.96 -8.61 -4.97
N SER A 305 55.20 -7.30 -5.06
CA SER A 305 56.47 -6.76 -5.59
C SER A 305 57.65 -7.14 -4.70
N LYS A 306 57.45 -7.15 -3.37
CA LYS A 306 58.46 -7.58 -2.40
C LYS A 306 58.76 -9.07 -2.48
N ILE A 307 57.76 -9.92 -2.72
CA ILE A 307 57.96 -11.36 -2.95
C ILE A 307 58.83 -11.57 -4.17
N VAL A 308 58.52 -10.93 -5.30
CA VAL A 308 59.33 -11.03 -6.54
C VAL A 308 60.78 -10.63 -6.28
N SER A 309 61.00 -9.51 -5.58
CA SER A 309 62.36 -9.06 -5.23
C SER A 309 63.11 -10.07 -4.34
N LEU A 310 62.43 -10.68 -3.38
CA LEU A 310 63.04 -11.69 -2.50
C LEU A 310 63.33 -13.00 -3.23
N GLU A 311 62.49 -13.38 -4.19
CA GLU A 311 62.72 -14.53 -5.07
C GLU A 311 63.95 -14.31 -5.96
N ASP A 312 64.12 -13.11 -6.51
CA ASP A 312 65.31 -12.72 -7.29
C ASP A 312 66.59 -12.70 -6.43
N GLU A 313 66.52 -12.19 -5.20
CA GLU A 313 67.66 -12.26 -4.26
C GLU A 313 68.02 -13.72 -3.90
N LEU A 314 67.01 -14.57 -3.74
CA LEU A 314 67.20 -15.99 -3.42
C LEU A 314 67.84 -16.75 -4.59
N THR A 315 67.42 -16.49 -5.83
CA THR A 315 68.01 -17.12 -7.02
C THR A 315 69.46 -16.70 -7.18
N LEU A 316 69.76 -15.40 -7.06
CA LEU A 316 71.14 -14.88 -7.11
C LEU A 316 72.02 -15.51 -6.01
N SER A 317 71.49 -15.64 -4.80
CA SER A 317 72.20 -16.29 -3.69
C SER A 317 72.48 -17.77 -3.97
N LYS A 318 71.51 -18.50 -4.53
CA LYS A 318 71.69 -19.91 -4.95
C LYS A 318 72.74 -20.04 -6.06
N GLU A 319 72.74 -19.16 -7.06
CA GLU A 319 73.75 -19.13 -8.12
C GLU A 319 75.14 -18.88 -7.55
N LYS A 320 75.27 -17.89 -6.66
CA LYS A 320 76.53 -17.60 -5.98
C LYS A 320 77.03 -18.79 -5.17
N ALA A 321 76.16 -19.46 -4.41
CA ALA A 321 76.52 -20.67 -3.68
C ALA A 321 76.93 -21.83 -4.61
N SER A 322 76.24 -21.98 -5.75
CA SER A 322 76.59 -22.97 -6.78
C SER A 322 77.96 -22.71 -7.38
N HIS A 323 78.24 -21.46 -7.78
CA HIS A 323 79.55 -21.06 -8.30
C HIS A 323 80.66 -21.30 -7.27
N GLN A 324 80.43 -20.97 -5.99
CA GLN A 324 81.37 -21.29 -4.91
C GLN A 324 81.61 -22.79 -4.78
N GLY A 325 80.55 -23.61 -4.87
CA GLY A 325 80.66 -25.07 -4.84
C GLY A 325 81.44 -25.65 -6.03
N ILE A 326 81.26 -25.10 -7.24
CA ILE A 326 82.04 -25.48 -8.43
C ILE A 326 83.52 -25.11 -8.24
N HIS A 327 83.81 -23.88 -7.83
CA HIS A 327 85.19 -23.44 -7.58
C HIS A 327 85.90 -24.33 -6.55
N GLN A 328 85.26 -24.64 -5.43
CA GLN A 328 85.83 -25.56 -4.43
C GLN A 328 86.06 -26.96 -4.99
N ARG A 329 85.21 -27.43 -5.90
CA ARG A 329 85.37 -28.73 -6.57
C ARG A 329 86.54 -28.71 -7.56
N ASP A 330 86.68 -27.67 -8.35
CA ASP A 330 87.79 -27.49 -9.29
C ASP A 330 89.13 -27.39 -8.54
N GLU A 331 89.16 -26.66 -7.42
CA GLU A 331 90.31 -26.60 -6.52
C GLU A 331 90.65 -27.99 -5.97
N LEU A 332 89.65 -28.77 -5.55
CA LEU A 332 89.84 -30.14 -5.08
C LEU A 332 90.36 -31.07 -6.18
N ASP A 333 89.84 -30.97 -7.40
CA ASP A 333 90.27 -31.81 -8.53
C ASP A 333 91.67 -31.40 -9.02
N THR A 334 92.00 -30.11 -8.97
CA THR A 334 93.36 -29.61 -9.20
C THR A 334 94.32 -30.15 -8.15
N LEU A 335 93.93 -30.12 -6.86
CA LEU A 335 94.73 -30.68 -5.78
C LEU A 335 94.94 -32.19 -5.97
N LYS A 336 93.88 -32.94 -6.31
CA LYS A 336 93.99 -34.36 -6.64
C LYS A 336 94.92 -34.60 -7.83
N GLY A 337 94.81 -33.81 -8.89
CA GLY A 337 95.69 -33.89 -10.07
C GLY A 337 97.16 -33.64 -9.70
N ASN A 338 97.42 -32.62 -8.88
CA ASN A 338 98.76 -32.31 -8.38
C ASN A 338 99.33 -33.45 -7.52
N ILE A 339 98.51 -34.05 -6.66
CA ILE A 339 98.90 -35.21 -5.84
C ILE A 339 99.16 -36.43 -6.72
N SER A 340 98.27 -36.74 -7.66
CA SER A 340 98.45 -37.87 -8.59
C SER A 340 99.71 -37.71 -9.44
N SER A 341 99.96 -36.52 -9.99
CA SER A 341 101.18 -36.24 -10.75
C SER A 341 102.44 -36.48 -9.91
N PHE A 342 102.47 -35.98 -8.67
CA PHE A 342 103.57 -36.22 -7.76
C PHE A 342 103.79 -37.72 -7.50
N LEU A 343 102.72 -38.46 -7.22
CA LEU A 343 102.80 -39.90 -6.95
C LEU A 343 103.26 -40.70 -8.19
N GLU A 344 102.74 -40.38 -9.37
CA GLU A 344 102.98 -41.16 -10.60
C GLU A 344 104.27 -40.77 -11.33
N GLN A 345 104.61 -39.48 -11.37
CA GLN A 345 105.70 -38.96 -12.20
C GLN A 345 106.99 -38.72 -11.40
N GLU A 346 106.88 -38.35 -10.13
CA GLU A 346 108.06 -38.07 -9.30
C GLU A 346 108.39 -39.29 -8.43
N LEU A 347 107.42 -39.75 -7.63
CA LEU A 347 107.64 -40.78 -6.62
C LEU A 347 107.79 -42.19 -7.21
N ALA A 348 106.85 -42.63 -8.05
CA ALA A 348 106.86 -43.99 -8.60
C ALA A 348 108.11 -44.31 -9.43
N PRO A 349 108.67 -43.41 -10.26
CA PRO A 349 109.90 -43.68 -11.00
C PRO A 349 111.13 -43.76 -10.11
N LEU A 350 111.24 -42.91 -9.07
CA LEU A 350 112.31 -42.98 -8.09
C LEU A 350 112.32 -44.31 -7.35
N LEU A 351 111.15 -44.75 -6.86
CA LEU A 351 110.99 -46.04 -6.20
C LEU A 351 111.25 -47.22 -7.14
N ARG A 352 110.74 -47.19 -8.38
CA ARG A 352 111.02 -48.21 -9.40
C ARG A 352 112.51 -48.26 -9.75
N SER A 353 113.18 -47.12 -9.83
CA SER A 353 114.62 -47.00 -10.11
C SER A 353 115.48 -47.48 -8.94
N ALA A 354 115.04 -47.28 -7.70
CA ALA A 354 115.66 -47.85 -6.50
C ALA A 354 115.47 -49.38 -6.49
N LEU A 355 114.26 -49.87 -6.76
CA LEU A 355 113.95 -51.30 -6.85
C LEU A 355 114.76 -52.00 -7.95
N ALA A 356 114.89 -51.38 -9.13
CA ALA A 356 115.72 -51.88 -10.22
C ALA A 356 117.23 -51.90 -9.88
N ALA A 357 117.72 -50.94 -9.09
CA ALA A 357 119.11 -50.90 -8.63
C ALA A 357 119.41 -51.98 -7.56
N ASN A 358 118.42 -52.30 -6.73
CA ASN A 358 118.49 -53.39 -5.76
C ASN A 358 118.44 -54.78 -6.43
N SER A 359 117.72 -54.91 -7.53
CA SER A 359 117.52 -56.17 -8.25
C SER A 359 118.68 -56.58 -9.17
N ARG A 360 119.79 -55.83 -9.20
CA ARG A 360 121.00 -56.17 -9.98
C ARG A 360 121.95 -57.04 -9.14
N THR A 361 122.74 -57.90 -9.78
CA THR A 361 123.75 -58.75 -9.09
C THR A 361 125.19 -58.38 -9.52
N PRO A 362 126.06 -57.89 -8.61
CA PRO A 362 125.78 -57.61 -7.19
C PRO A 362 124.92 -56.34 -7.00
N PRO A 363 124.07 -56.29 -5.95
CA PRO A 363 123.17 -55.16 -5.68
C PRO A 363 123.95 -53.87 -5.47
N LYS A 364 123.47 -52.77 -6.07
CA LYS A 364 124.06 -51.44 -5.87
C LYS A 364 123.43 -50.77 -4.64
N THR A 365 123.65 -51.34 -3.46
CA THR A 365 123.06 -50.88 -2.18
C THR A 365 123.25 -49.39 -1.94
N ARG A 366 124.45 -48.85 -2.19
CA ARG A 366 124.73 -47.40 -2.07
C ARG A 366 123.86 -46.52 -2.97
N VAL A 367 123.46 -47.01 -4.15
CA VAL A 367 122.58 -46.29 -5.08
C VAL A 367 121.12 -46.38 -4.64
N VAL A 368 120.75 -47.44 -3.92
CA VAL A 368 119.42 -47.62 -3.33
C VAL A 368 119.24 -46.65 -2.16
N ASP A 369 120.22 -46.56 -1.26
CA ASP A 369 120.17 -45.67 -0.10
C ASP A 369 120.04 -44.20 -0.53
N ILE A 370 120.86 -43.75 -1.49
CA ILE A 370 120.77 -42.37 -2.02
C ILE A 370 119.40 -42.09 -2.63
N LYS A 371 118.86 -43.03 -3.42
CA LYS A 371 117.54 -42.84 -4.05
C LYS A 371 116.40 -42.86 -3.04
N LEU A 372 116.50 -43.67 -1.99
CA LEU A 372 115.51 -43.69 -0.91
C LEU A 372 115.56 -42.39 -0.11
N ASP A 373 116.75 -41.86 0.17
CA ASP A 373 116.95 -40.58 0.84
C ASP A 373 116.38 -39.41 0.01
N ASP A 374 116.71 -39.35 -1.29
CA ASP A 374 116.14 -38.38 -2.24
C ASP A 374 114.60 -38.47 -2.30
N THR A 375 114.05 -39.69 -2.29
CA THR A 375 112.59 -39.93 -2.29
C THR A 375 111.96 -39.39 -1.00
N LEU A 376 112.60 -39.64 0.14
CA LEU A 376 112.11 -39.21 1.46
C LEU A 376 112.11 -37.68 1.56
N GLN A 377 113.17 -37.03 1.07
CA GLN A 377 113.26 -35.57 1.01
C GLN A 377 112.17 -34.95 0.12
N GLN A 378 111.86 -35.56 -1.03
CA GLN A 378 110.77 -35.10 -1.91
C GLN A 378 109.39 -35.25 -1.27
N VAL A 379 109.13 -36.36 -0.57
CA VAL A 379 107.88 -36.57 0.17
C VAL A 379 107.73 -35.56 1.30
N GLU A 380 108.78 -35.31 2.09
CA GLU A 380 108.76 -34.33 3.17
C GLU A 380 108.50 -32.90 2.64
N GLY A 381 109.14 -32.52 1.53
CA GLY A 381 108.90 -31.24 0.87
C GLY A 381 107.44 -31.08 0.42
N LYS A 382 106.84 -32.14 -0.13
CA LYS A 382 105.43 -32.10 -0.57
C LYS A 382 104.44 -32.10 0.59
N ILE A 383 104.76 -32.78 1.70
CA ILE A 383 103.98 -32.72 2.95
C ILE A 383 103.98 -31.30 3.54
N GLN A 384 105.12 -30.59 3.51
CA GLN A 384 105.16 -29.20 3.93
C GLN A 384 104.31 -28.30 3.03
N TRP A 385 104.35 -28.51 1.71
CA TRP A 385 103.51 -27.77 0.76
C TRP A 385 102.01 -27.99 1.00
N LEU A 386 101.57 -29.20 1.36
CA LEU A 386 100.17 -29.49 1.71
C LEU A 386 99.70 -28.89 3.05
N ARG A 387 100.64 -28.48 3.92
CA ARG A 387 100.34 -27.92 5.25
C ARG A 387 100.31 -26.39 5.28
N GLN A 388 100.83 -25.74 4.23
CA GLN A 388 100.69 -24.31 3.98
C GLN A 388 99.34 -24.05 3.30
#